data_AF-A0A9D7Z2F3-F1
#
_entry.id   AF-A0A9D7Z2F3-F1
#
_cell.length_a   1.000
_cell.length_b   1.000
_cell.length_c   1.000
_cell.angle_alpha   90.00
_cell.angle_beta   90.00
_cell.angle_gamma   90.00
#
_symmetry.space_group_name_H-M   'P 1'
#
loop_
_entity.id
_entity.type
_entity.pdbx_description
1 polymer ?
#
loop_
_entity_poly.entity_id
_entity_poly.type
_entity_poly.pdbx_seq_one_letter_code
_entity_poly.pdbx_strand_id
1 'polypeptide(L)'
;MQLAVESRSGPAAPPPAPQEGDRHIVPVAATGAWAGQDGAVASFLDGAWQFVQPAAGWMVWVRDEERLVVHDGATFVSAHGTRLDDLESLGINATADTTNRLTVASAGSLFTHAGAGHQATINKAAEAETASVLFQTGYSGRAEIGLSGDDDLHVKTSADGATWHEALVLSHDDGAARLPEGYASGRETVFSSTTRRKLDAGACGRERCRHPDL
;
A
#
# COMPACT_ATOMS: atom_id res chain seq x y z
N MET A 1 38.18 18.67 -9.87
CA MET A 1 37.41 18.27 -8.68
C MET A 1 36.19 17.49 -9.14
N GLN A 2 36.01 16.26 -8.70
CA GLN A 2 34.86 15.42 -9.06
C GLN A 2 33.93 15.31 -7.84
N LEU A 3 32.61 15.25 -8.06
CA LEU A 3 31.58 15.20 -7.01
C LEU A 3 31.28 13.76 -6.54
N ALA A 4 32.30 12.90 -6.53
CA ALA A 4 32.16 11.49 -6.18
C ALA A 4 33.22 11.05 -5.17
N VAL A 5 32.83 10.14 -4.28
CA VAL A 5 33.70 9.43 -3.34
C VAL A 5 33.66 7.94 -3.68
N GLU A 6 34.72 7.22 -3.34
CA GLU A 6 34.80 5.77 -3.55
C GLU A 6 33.89 5.03 -2.59
N SER A 7 33.84 5.44 -1.32
CA SER A 7 33.03 4.79 -0.28
C SER A 7 32.63 5.73 0.86
N ARG A 8 31.59 5.35 1.61
CA ARG A 8 31.17 6.02 2.86
C ARG A 8 31.02 5.14 4.09
N SER A 9 31.12 3.82 3.94
CA SER A 9 30.99 2.84 5.03
C SER A 9 32.15 1.82 5.04
N GLY A 10 33.32 2.25 4.54
CA GLY A 10 34.52 1.43 4.44
C GLY A 10 35.26 1.22 5.77
N PRO A 11 36.49 0.65 5.73
CA PRO A 11 37.30 0.43 6.93
C PRO A 11 37.60 1.73 7.68
N ALA A 12 37.79 1.63 8.99
CA ALA A 12 38.04 2.78 9.87
C ALA A 12 39.36 3.52 9.55
N ALA A 13 40.29 2.91 8.83
CA ALA A 13 41.56 3.52 8.42
C ALA A 13 41.55 3.80 6.91
N PRO A 14 42.32 4.81 6.43
CA PRO A 14 42.50 5.04 5.01
C PRO A 14 43.08 3.81 4.29
N PRO A 15 42.84 3.69 2.96
CA PRO A 15 43.58 2.74 2.13
C PRO A 15 45.10 2.86 2.37
N PRO A 16 45.83 1.74 2.47
CA PRO A 16 47.26 1.76 2.77
C PRO A 16 48.13 2.36 1.66
N ALA A 17 47.59 2.47 0.44
CA ALA A 17 48.24 3.07 -0.71
C ALA A 17 47.23 3.97 -1.47
N PRO A 18 46.89 5.14 -0.93
CA PRO A 18 45.95 6.05 -1.57
C PRO A 18 46.56 6.65 -2.84
N GLN A 19 45.73 6.82 -3.86
CA GLN A 19 46.09 7.47 -5.11
C GLN A 19 45.66 8.94 -5.10
N GLU A 20 46.38 9.77 -5.85
CA GLU A 20 46.03 11.18 -6.01
C GLU A 20 44.60 11.32 -6.55
N GLY A 21 43.78 12.10 -5.85
CA GLY A 21 42.36 12.29 -6.17
C GLY A 21 41.40 11.26 -5.55
N ASP A 22 41.90 10.29 -4.77
CA ASP A 22 41.06 9.39 -3.97
C ASP A 22 40.22 10.20 -2.98
N ARG A 23 38.95 9.84 -2.86
CA ARG A 23 38.02 10.54 -1.97
C ARG A 23 37.13 9.55 -1.25
N HIS A 24 36.91 9.80 0.04
CA HIS A 24 36.09 8.96 0.90
C HIS A 24 35.27 9.83 1.85
N ILE A 25 34.09 9.35 2.25
CA ILE A 25 33.48 9.84 3.48
C ILE A 25 34.07 9.03 4.63
N VAL A 26 34.70 9.73 5.57
CA VAL A 26 35.36 9.11 6.71
C VAL A 26 34.30 8.45 7.60
N PRO A 27 34.39 7.13 7.88
CA PRO A 27 33.42 6.45 8.73
C PRO A 27 33.54 6.93 10.19
N VAL A 28 32.53 6.63 11.01
CA VAL A 28 32.61 6.89 12.45
C VAL A 28 33.68 6.02 13.11
N ALA A 29 34.29 6.54 14.17
CA ALA A 29 35.40 5.90 14.91
C ALA A 29 36.62 5.62 14.01
N ALA A 30 36.95 6.58 13.14
CA ALA A 30 38.09 6.48 12.24
C ALA A 30 39.43 6.44 12.99
N THR A 31 40.43 5.84 12.33
CA THR A 31 41.77 5.56 12.86
C THR A 31 42.85 5.93 11.83
N GLY A 32 44.12 5.86 12.23
CA GLY A 32 45.24 6.22 11.36
C GLY A 32 45.19 7.68 10.94
N ALA A 33 45.45 7.99 9.67
CA ALA A 33 45.42 9.37 9.17
C ALA A 33 44.00 9.98 9.14
N TRP A 34 42.96 9.17 9.31
CA TRP A 34 41.57 9.64 9.40
C TRP A 34 41.09 9.88 10.84
N ALA A 35 41.92 9.62 11.86
CA ALA A 35 41.53 9.77 13.25
C ALA A 35 41.05 11.20 13.58
N GLY A 36 39.86 11.30 14.18
CA GLY A 36 39.23 12.58 14.55
C GLY A 36 38.57 13.33 13.39
N GLN A 37 38.47 12.72 12.21
CA GLN A 37 37.84 13.30 11.01
C GLN A 37 36.52 12.61 10.66
N ASP A 38 35.85 11.99 11.64
CA ASP A 38 34.60 11.27 11.45
C ASP A 38 33.57 12.11 10.67
N GLY A 39 32.97 11.52 9.62
CA GLY A 39 31.96 12.19 8.78
C GLY A 39 32.51 13.20 7.76
N ALA A 40 33.81 13.54 7.81
CA ALA A 40 34.42 14.44 6.84
C ALA A 40 34.49 13.80 5.44
N VAL A 41 34.51 14.65 4.41
CA VAL A 41 34.95 14.24 3.07
C VAL A 41 36.46 14.35 3.02
N ALA A 42 37.14 13.20 2.99
CA ALA A 42 38.58 13.11 2.81
C ALA A 42 38.92 13.12 1.32
N SER A 43 39.93 13.89 0.93
CA SER A 43 40.50 13.91 -0.43
C SER A 43 42.02 13.75 -0.34
N PHE A 44 42.60 12.77 -1.04
CA PHE A 44 44.05 12.61 -1.09
C PHE A 44 44.61 13.54 -2.17
N LEU A 45 45.31 14.59 -1.75
CA LEU A 45 45.87 15.63 -2.61
C LEU A 45 47.31 15.97 -2.21
N ASP A 46 48.18 16.13 -3.19
CA ASP A 46 49.60 16.46 -3.00
C ASP A 46 50.30 15.51 -2.01
N GLY A 47 49.92 14.23 -2.02
CA GLY A 47 50.48 13.20 -1.15
C GLY A 47 49.97 13.22 0.30
N ALA A 48 48.92 13.98 0.61
CA ALA A 48 48.33 14.06 1.95
C ALA A 48 46.79 14.04 1.93
N TRP A 49 46.18 13.59 3.02
CA TRP A 49 44.73 13.69 3.20
C TRP A 49 44.32 15.11 3.59
N GLN A 50 43.45 15.71 2.78
CA GLN A 50 42.73 16.95 3.06
C GLN A 50 41.31 16.59 3.51
N PHE A 51 40.79 17.27 4.52
CA PHE A 51 39.47 16.99 5.10
C PHE A 51 38.58 18.21 5.02
N VAL A 52 37.33 17.99 4.59
CA VAL A 52 36.31 19.02 4.56
C VAL A 52 35.07 18.53 5.29
N GLN A 53 34.62 19.31 6.27
CA GLN A 53 33.38 19.04 6.98
C GLN A 53 32.18 19.42 6.09
N PRO A 54 31.29 18.46 5.76
CA PRO A 54 30.17 18.73 4.88
C PRO A 54 29.11 19.60 5.56
N ALA A 55 28.57 20.59 4.82
CA ALA A 55 27.41 21.34 5.26
C ALA A 55 26.11 20.61 4.84
N ALA A 56 25.01 20.90 5.55
CA ALA A 56 23.68 20.42 5.14
C ALA A 56 23.37 20.79 3.68
N GLY A 57 22.81 19.84 2.93
CA GLY A 57 22.49 19.97 1.50
C GLY A 57 23.63 19.56 0.54
N TRP A 58 24.83 19.24 1.03
CA TRP A 58 25.91 18.74 0.18
C TRP A 58 25.53 17.40 -0.44
N MET A 59 25.71 17.26 -1.75
CA MET A 59 25.43 16.03 -2.48
C MET A 59 26.71 15.38 -2.98
N VAL A 60 26.78 14.05 -2.84
CA VAL A 60 27.94 13.26 -3.23
C VAL A 60 27.47 11.96 -3.89
N TRP A 61 28.10 11.57 -4.99
CA TRP A 61 27.94 10.23 -5.55
C TRP A 61 28.88 9.25 -4.86
N VAL A 62 28.36 8.16 -4.29
CA VAL A 62 29.15 7.10 -3.68
C VAL A 62 29.25 5.95 -4.67
N ARG A 63 30.46 5.63 -5.11
CA ARG A 63 30.70 4.68 -6.22
C ARG A 63 30.41 3.23 -5.84
N ASP A 64 30.85 2.79 -4.68
CA ASP A 64 30.65 1.41 -4.22
C ASP A 64 29.16 1.06 -3.96
N GLU A 65 28.34 2.06 -3.64
CA GLU A 65 26.89 1.91 -3.46
C GLU A 65 26.07 2.22 -4.73
N GLU A 66 26.68 2.81 -5.77
CA GLU A 66 25.99 3.37 -6.94
C GLU A 66 24.84 4.31 -6.56
N ARG A 67 25.07 5.20 -5.59
CA ARG A 67 24.03 6.07 -5.02
C ARG A 67 24.44 7.51 -4.86
N LEU A 68 23.46 8.40 -5.05
CA LEU A 68 23.54 9.79 -4.64
C LEU A 68 23.12 9.91 -3.17
N VAL A 69 23.97 10.57 -2.38
CA VAL A 69 23.69 10.87 -0.96
C VAL A 69 23.67 12.38 -0.74
N VAL A 70 22.88 12.82 0.23
CA VAL A 70 22.79 14.22 0.69
C VAL A 70 23.17 14.30 2.16
N HIS A 71 23.94 15.30 2.56
CA HIS A 71 24.21 15.57 3.96
C HIS A 71 23.01 16.27 4.60
N ASP A 72 22.36 15.66 5.58
CA ASP A 72 21.15 16.21 6.23
C ASP A 72 21.46 17.24 7.34
N GLY A 73 22.75 17.49 7.60
CA GLY A 73 23.23 18.33 8.70
C GLY A 73 23.87 17.52 9.82
N ALA A 74 23.68 16.21 9.85
CA ALA A 74 24.34 15.28 10.78
C ALA A 74 25.12 14.18 10.06
N THR A 75 24.54 13.58 9.01
CA THR A 75 25.14 12.47 8.26
C THR A 75 24.76 12.50 6.78
N PHE A 76 25.49 11.75 5.95
CA PHE A 76 25.07 11.50 4.58
C PHE A 76 23.96 10.45 4.52
N VAL A 77 22.79 10.82 4.01
CA VAL A 77 21.61 9.95 3.81
C VAL A 77 21.30 9.79 2.32
N SER A 78 20.45 8.84 1.95
CA SER A 78 20.00 8.67 0.54
C SER A 78 19.33 9.96 0.05
N ALA A 79 19.75 10.48 -1.12
CA ALA A 79 19.20 11.71 -1.67
C ALA A 79 17.72 11.60 -2.08
N HIS A 80 17.23 10.40 -2.36
CA HIS A 80 15.82 10.14 -2.68
C HIS A 80 14.93 9.96 -1.43
N GLY A 81 15.46 10.30 -0.24
CA GLY A 81 14.91 9.84 1.02
C GLY A 81 15.07 8.32 1.16
N THR A 82 14.99 7.81 2.38
CA THR A 82 14.78 6.38 2.66
C THR A 82 13.31 6.09 2.92
N ARG A 83 12.47 7.13 2.87
CA ARG A 83 11.06 7.14 3.21
C ARG A 83 10.35 8.04 2.21
N LEU A 84 9.28 7.53 1.59
CA LEU A 84 8.38 8.30 0.72
C LEU A 84 7.14 8.74 1.52
N ASP A 85 7.35 9.10 2.78
CA ASP A 85 6.29 9.67 3.61
C ASP A 85 5.84 11.01 3.04
N ASP A 86 4.55 11.32 3.19
CA ASP A 86 3.94 12.58 2.75
C ASP A 86 4.19 12.93 1.28
N LEU A 87 4.36 11.91 0.42
CA LEU A 87 4.44 12.12 -1.01
C LEU A 87 3.11 12.71 -1.51
N GLU A 88 3.17 13.90 -2.09
CA GLU A 88 1.97 14.60 -2.56
C GLU A 88 1.24 13.80 -3.66
N SER A 89 1.99 13.25 -4.62
CA SER A 89 1.46 12.36 -5.66
C SER A 89 2.55 11.50 -6.32
N LEU A 90 2.17 10.35 -6.89
CA LEU A 90 3.02 9.42 -7.63
C LEU A 90 2.32 8.95 -8.92
N GLY A 91 2.91 9.29 -10.06
CA GLY A 91 2.47 8.85 -11.39
C GLY A 91 3.42 7.81 -11.98
N ILE A 92 2.88 6.66 -12.43
CA ILE A 92 3.62 5.63 -13.18
C ILE A 92 3.08 5.62 -14.61
N ASN A 93 3.89 6.12 -15.56
CA ASN A 93 3.52 6.28 -16.98
C ASN A 93 2.24 7.13 -17.22
N ALA A 94 1.86 7.94 -16.24
CA ALA A 94 0.75 8.89 -16.28
C ALA A 94 1.01 10.01 -15.26
N THR A 95 0.31 11.13 -15.42
CA THR A 95 0.35 12.25 -14.48
C THR A 95 -0.68 12.01 -13.37
N ALA A 96 -0.21 11.98 -12.13
CA ALA A 96 -1.08 11.99 -10.96
C ALA A 96 -1.57 13.42 -10.66
N ASP A 97 -2.71 13.53 -9.97
CA ASP A 97 -3.34 14.82 -9.65
C ASP A 97 -3.82 14.85 -8.18
N THR A 98 -4.47 15.95 -7.78
CA THR A 98 -4.93 16.14 -6.39
C THR A 98 -6.05 15.19 -5.97
N THR A 99 -6.72 14.55 -6.93
CA THR A 99 -7.76 13.55 -6.73
C THR A 99 -7.15 12.14 -6.79
N ASN A 100 -6.41 11.82 -7.85
CA ASN A 100 -5.74 10.55 -8.09
C ASN A 100 -4.26 10.64 -7.71
N ARG A 101 -3.98 10.74 -6.41
CA ARG A 101 -2.61 10.91 -5.89
C ARG A 101 -1.68 9.73 -6.20
N LEU A 102 -2.22 8.53 -6.41
CA LEU A 102 -1.50 7.42 -7.03
C LEU A 102 -2.17 7.10 -8.37
N THR A 103 -1.45 7.33 -9.47
CA THR A 103 -1.96 7.04 -10.83
C THR A 103 -1.01 6.09 -11.56
N VAL A 104 -1.54 5.00 -12.10
CA VAL A 104 -0.76 3.98 -12.82
C VAL A 104 -1.39 3.71 -14.18
N ALA A 105 -0.65 4.00 -15.26
CA ALA A 105 -1.04 3.66 -16.63
C ALA A 105 -0.09 2.57 -17.18
N SER A 106 -0.39 1.31 -16.87
CA SER A 106 0.40 0.16 -17.28
C SER A 106 -0.49 -1.01 -17.69
N ALA A 107 0.11 -2.04 -18.30
CA ALA A 107 -0.60 -3.30 -18.58
C ALA A 107 -1.00 -4.07 -17.30
N GLY A 108 -0.41 -3.75 -16.14
CA GLY A 108 -0.73 -4.39 -14.87
C GLY A 108 -0.10 -3.70 -13.67
N SER A 109 -0.77 -3.83 -12.52
CA SER A 109 -0.26 -3.43 -11.20
C SER A 109 -0.24 -4.66 -10.30
N LEU A 110 0.96 -5.16 -9.96
CA LEU A 110 1.13 -6.32 -9.09
C LEU A 110 1.36 -5.86 -7.65
N PHE A 111 0.43 -6.19 -6.77
CA PHE A 111 0.60 -6.06 -5.33
C PHE A 111 0.90 -7.44 -4.73
N THR A 112 2.12 -7.64 -4.23
CA THR A 112 2.61 -8.96 -3.80
C THR A 112 2.93 -9.00 -2.30
N HIS A 113 3.05 -10.21 -1.75
CA HIS A 113 3.22 -10.47 -0.33
C HIS A 113 4.69 -10.61 0.08
N ALA A 114 4.97 -10.36 1.36
CA ALA A 114 6.25 -10.68 1.99
C ALA A 114 6.28 -12.09 2.63
N GLY A 115 5.23 -12.90 2.43
CA GLY A 115 5.09 -14.24 3.00
C GLY A 115 3.68 -14.46 3.55
N ALA A 116 3.50 -14.30 4.86
CA ALA A 116 2.29 -14.68 5.58
C ALA A 116 0.98 -13.97 5.16
N GLY A 117 1.03 -12.94 4.29
CA GLY A 117 -0.17 -12.30 3.74
C GLY A 117 0.11 -11.00 2.96
N HIS A 118 -0.96 -10.48 2.34
CA HIS A 118 -1.03 -9.16 1.71
C HIS A 118 -2.46 -8.62 1.87
N GLN A 119 -2.61 -7.40 2.38
CA GLN A 119 -3.90 -6.79 2.68
C GLN A 119 -3.97 -5.42 2.02
N ALA A 120 -5.09 -5.15 1.34
CA ALA A 120 -5.44 -3.83 0.81
C ALA A 120 -6.60 -3.27 1.63
N THR A 121 -6.35 -2.20 2.38
CA THR A 121 -7.34 -1.54 3.23
C THR A 121 -7.83 -0.27 2.52
N ILE A 122 -9.14 -0.17 2.28
CA ILE A 122 -9.80 1.02 1.75
C ILE A 122 -10.71 1.53 2.87
N ASN A 123 -10.46 2.75 3.35
CA ASN A 123 -11.15 3.32 4.51
C ASN A 123 -11.99 4.53 4.07
N LYS A 124 -13.22 4.61 4.56
CA LYS A 124 -14.07 5.80 4.48
C LYS A 124 -14.06 6.54 5.82
N ALA A 125 -14.28 7.86 5.82
CA ALA A 125 -14.19 8.67 7.04
C ALA A 125 -15.49 8.67 7.85
N ALA A 126 -16.63 8.40 7.21
CA ALA A 126 -17.94 8.30 7.86
C ALA A 126 -18.82 7.22 7.21
N GLU A 127 -19.89 6.82 7.90
CA GLU A 127 -20.82 5.78 7.45
C GLU A 127 -21.44 6.09 6.08
N ALA A 128 -21.86 7.33 5.84
CA ALA A 128 -22.51 7.72 4.59
C ALA A 128 -21.55 7.87 3.37
N GLU A 129 -20.25 7.67 3.55
CA GLU A 129 -19.26 7.82 2.48
C GLU A 129 -19.01 6.51 1.71
N THR A 130 -18.13 6.58 0.71
CA THR A 130 -17.80 5.45 -0.18
C THR A 130 -16.38 4.96 0.04
N ALA A 131 -16.21 3.65 0.20
CA ALA A 131 -14.95 2.92 0.15
C ALA A 131 -15.13 1.72 -0.78
N SER A 132 -14.65 1.83 -2.02
CA SER A 132 -14.96 0.86 -3.08
C SER A 132 -13.84 0.67 -4.10
N VAL A 133 -14.00 -0.37 -4.93
CA VAL A 133 -13.26 -0.58 -6.17
C VAL A 133 -14.21 -0.34 -7.34
N LEU A 134 -13.90 0.68 -8.14
CA LEU A 134 -14.66 1.06 -9.33
C LEU A 134 -14.03 0.49 -10.61
N PHE A 135 -14.82 -0.25 -11.38
CA PHE A 135 -14.43 -0.81 -12.68
C PHE A 135 -14.98 0.07 -13.80
N GLN A 136 -14.11 0.50 -14.73
CA GLN A 136 -14.46 1.46 -15.77
C GLN A 136 -14.02 1.02 -17.17
N THR A 137 -14.74 1.53 -18.18
CA THR A 137 -14.31 1.51 -19.59
C THR A 137 -14.36 2.94 -20.13
N GLY A 138 -13.24 3.45 -20.65
CA GLY A 138 -13.18 4.80 -21.22
C GLY A 138 -13.63 5.89 -20.24
N TYR A 139 -13.19 5.81 -18.98
CA TYR A 139 -13.55 6.73 -17.89
C TYR A 139 -15.04 6.75 -17.50
N SER A 140 -15.82 5.75 -17.92
CA SER A 140 -17.22 5.58 -17.54
C SER A 140 -17.38 4.34 -16.66
N GLY A 141 -18.03 4.48 -15.51
CA GLY A 141 -18.26 3.41 -14.54
C GLY A 141 -19.11 2.26 -15.09
N ARG A 142 -18.74 1.01 -14.80
CA ARG A 142 -19.44 -0.19 -15.26
C ARG A 142 -19.86 -1.11 -14.12
N ALA A 143 -19.00 -1.24 -13.12
CA ALA A 143 -19.31 -1.97 -11.90
C ALA A 143 -18.58 -1.33 -10.73
N GLU A 144 -19.11 -1.49 -9.53
CA GLU A 144 -18.50 -1.01 -8.30
C GLU A 144 -18.76 -2.01 -7.18
N ILE A 145 -17.75 -2.31 -6.37
CA ILE A 145 -17.86 -3.21 -5.21
C ILE A 145 -17.26 -2.50 -4.00
N GLY A 146 -18.01 -2.39 -2.92
CA GLY A 146 -17.53 -1.74 -1.69
C GLY A 146 -18.64 -1.30 -0.74
N LEU A 147 -18.26 -0.47 0.23
CA LEU A 147 -19.19 0.20 1.13
C LEU A 147 -19.60 1.51 0.45
N SER A 148 -20.89 1.70 0.15
CA SER A 148 -21.34 2.83 -0.66
C SER A 148 -22.62 3.46 -0.11
N GLY A 149 -22.46 4.45 0.77
CA GLY A 149 -23.58 5.19 1.36
C GLY A 149 -24.06 4.66 2.71
N ASP A 150 -23.55 3.50 3.14
CA ASP A 150 -23.70 2.90 4.47
C ASP A 150 -22.58 1.86 4.71
N ASP A 151 -22.65 1.08 5.80
CA ASP A 151 -21.67 0.05 6.17
C ASP A 151 -21.92 -1.35 5.56
N ASP A 152 -23.02 -1.56 4.80
CA ASP A 152 -23.26 -2.81 4.08
C ASP A 152 -22.29 -2.97 2.89
N LEU A 153 -22.05 -4.20 2.44
CA LEU A 153 -21.28 -4.46 1.21
C LEU A 153 -22.22 -4.43 0.00
N HIS A 154 -21.96 -3.51 -0.93
CA HIS A 154 -22.71 -3.32 -2.16
C HIS A 154 -21.96 -3.89 -3.37
N VAL A 155 -22.73 -4.41 -4.33
CA VAL A 155 -22.28 -4.75 -5.68
C VAL A 155 -23.21 -4.08 -6.67
N LYS A 156 -22.69 -3.08 -7.37
CA LYS A 156 -23.47 -2.20 -8.26
C LYS A 156 -22.99 -2.33 -9.69
N THR A 157 -23.90 -2.16 -10.64
CA THR A 157 -23.58 -2.17 -12.08
C THR A 157 -24.23 -1.00 -12.79
N SER A 158 -23.62 -0.56 -13.89
CA SER A 158 -24.10 0.55 -14.70
C SER A 158 -23.77 0.35 -16.17
N ALA A 159 -24.71 0.64 -17.06
CA ALA A 159 -24.49 0.62 -18.51
C ALA A 159 -23.81 1.90 -19.02
N ASP A 160 -24.07 3.03 -18.37
CA ASP A 160 -23.71 4.39 -18.83
C ASP A 160 -22.77 5.14 -17.87
N GLY A 161 -22.51 4.58 -16.68
CA GLY A 161 -21.73 5.21 -15.61
C GLY A 161 -22.48 6.29 -14.84
N ALA A 162 -23.78 6.48 -15.09
CA ALA A 162 -24.64 7.47 -14.45
C ALA A 162 -25.82 6.82 -13.71
N THR A 163 -26.49 5.87 -14.35
CA THR A 163 -27.59 5.09 -13.77
C THR A 163 -27.03 3.82 -13.17
N TRP A 164 -27.19 3.64 -11.86
CA TRP A 164 -26.65 2.52 -11.12
C TRP A 164 -27.75 1.58 -10.62
N HIS A 165 -27.52 0.28 -10.79
CA HIS A 165 -28.38 -0.82 -10.37
C HIS A 165 -27.72 -1.56 -9.21
N GLU A 166 -28.47 -1.83 -8.14
CA GLU A 166 -27.98 -2.51 -6.94
C GLU A 166 -28.19 -4.02 -7.08
N ALA A 167 -27.15 -4.74 -7.48
CA ALA A 167 -27.25 -6.16 -7.80
C ALA A 167 -27.24 -7.06 -6.55
N LEU A 168 -26.43 -6.73 -5.55
CA LEU A 168 -26.30 -7.48 -4.29
C LEU A 168 -25.97 -6.53 -3.14
N VAL A 169 -26.65 -6.71 -2.02
CA VAL A 169 -26.30 -6.08 -0.74
C VAL A 169 -26.08 -7.18 0.30
N LEU A 170 -24.95 -7.15 1.02
CA LEU A 170 -24.70 -7.98 2.19
C LEU A 170 -24.70 -7.12 3.44
N SER A 171 -25.58 -7.43 4.39
CA SER A 171 -25.70 -6.65 5.62
C SER A 171 -24.47 -6.79 6.51
N HIS A 172 -23.97 -5.67 7.03
CA HIS A 172 -22.87 -5.68 7.99
C HIS A 172 -23.27 -6.22 9.37
N ASP A 173 -24.55 -6.10 9.74
CA ASP A 173 -25.07 -6.53 11.04
C ASP A 173 -25.15 -8.06 11.19
N ASP A 174 -25.65 -8.74 10.16
CA ASP A 174 -25.97 -10.18 10.23
C ASP A 174 -25.48 -11.02 9.03
N GLY A 175 -24.86 -10.39 8.03
CA GLY A 175 -24.37 -11.06 6.82
C GLY A 175 -25.48 -11.49 5.85
N ALA A 176 -26.74 -11.05 6.04
CA ALA A 176 -27.84 -11.42 5.16
C ALA A 176 -27.68 -10.81 3.76
N ALA A 177 -27.91 -11.63 2.73
CA ALA A 177 -27.87 -11.20 1.33
C ALA A 177 -29.24 -10.75 0.84
N ARG A 178 -29.28 -9.61 0.13
CA ARG A 178 -30.45 -9.07 -0.58
C ARG A 178 -30.11 -8.88 -2.05
N LEU A 179 -31.07 -9.14 -2.94
CA LEU A 179 -30.95 -8.95 -4.40
C LEU A 179 -31.99 -7.93 -4.86
N PRO A 180 -31.72 -6.60 -4.76
CA PRO A 180 -32.71 -5.56 -5.05
C PRO A 180 -33.26 -5.61 -6.48
N GLU A 181 -32.41 -5.91 -7.46
CA GLU A 181 -32.80 -6.08 -8.87
C GLU A 181 -33.39 -7.48 -9.17
N GLY A 182 -33.62 -8.28 -8.13
CA GLY A 182 -34.11 -9.64 -8.23
C GLY A 182 -33.05 -10.64 -8.71
N TYR A 183 -33.48 -11.89 -8.85
CA TYR A 183 -32.65 -12.99 -9.34
C TYR A 183 -33.14 -13.43 -10.71
N ALA A 184 -32.32 -13.29 -11.74
CA ALA A 184 -32.61 -13.81 -13.07
C ALA A 184 -32.29 -15.31 -13.14
N SER A 185 -33.21 -16.17 -12.72
CA SER A 185 -33.05 -17.62 -12.90
C SER A 185 -33.35 -18.02 -14.34
N GLY A 186 -32.42 -18.69 -15.00
CA GLY A 186 -32.67 -19.34 -16.31
C GLY A 186 -33.56 -20.59 -16.23
N ARG A 187 -33.92 -21.06 -15.01
CA ARG A 187 -34.83 -22.18 -14.71
C ARG A 187 -35.51 -21.97 -13.36
N GLU A 188 -36.75 -22.45 -13.24
CA GLU A 188 -37.59 -22.38 -12.03
C GLU A 188 -36.81 -22.70 -10.74
N THR A 189 -36.79 -21.75 -9.80
CA THR A 189 -36.07 -21.87 -8.53
C THR A 189 -37.06 -21.77 -7.38
N VAL A 190 -37.14 -22.81 -6.55
CA VAL A 190 -37.97 -22.85 -5.33
C VAL A 190 -37.15 -22.29 -4.18
N PHE A 191 -37.58 -21.16 -3.61
CA PHE A 191 -37.02 -20.65 -2.36
C PHE A 191 -37.72 -21.31 -1.17
N SER A 192 -36.97 -22.02 -0.32
CA SER A 192 -37.48 -22.51 0.97
C SER A 192 -36.90 -21.66 2.10
N SER A 193 -37.67 -20.69 2.59
CA SER A 193 -37.36 -19.98 3.82
C SER A 193 -37.73 -20.86 5.02
N THR A 194 -36.87 -21.81 5.39
CA THR A 194 -37.11 -22.62 6.59
C THR A 194 -36.81 -21.82 7.83
N THR A 195 -37.78 -21.04 8.31
CA THR A 195 -37.79 -20.48 9.67
C THR A 195 -37.79 -21.67 10.64
N ARG A 196 -36.68 -21.92 11.36
CA ARG A 196 -36.65 -22.91 12.45
C ARG A 196 -37.58 -22.44 13.59
N ARG A 197 -38.86 -22.82 13.55
CA ARG A 197 -39.66 -22.88 14.78
C ARG A 197 -39.21 -24.12 15.56
N LYS A 198 -38.59 -23.92 16.72
CA LYS A 198 -38.50 -24.97 17.74
C LYS A 198 -39.94 -25.35 18.10
N LEU A 199 -40.35 -26.56 17.75
CA LEU A 199 -41.51 -27.18 18.38
C LEU A 199 -41.02 -27.69 19.73
N ASP A 200 -41.45 -27.02 20.81
CA ASP A 200 -41.32 -27.56 22.16
C ASP A 200 -42.05 -28.91 22.19
N ALA A 201 -41.31 -29.95 22.60
CA ALA A 201 -41.86 -31.26 22.86
C ALA A 201 -42.76 -31.19 24.11
N GLY A 202 -44.03 -30.83 23.91
CA GLY A 202 -45.05 -30.74 24.94
C GLY A 202 -46.27 -31.61 24.62
N ALA A 203 -46.24 -32.85 25.13
CA ALA A 203 -47.36 -33.74 25.44
C ALA A 203 -48.44 -34.01 24.38
N CYS A 204 -48.37 -35.18 23.73
CA CYS A 204 -49.57 -35.89 23.25
C CYS A 204 -49.81 -37.11 24.15
N GLY A 205 -50.67 -36.94 25.15
CA GLY A 205 -51.20 -38.03 25.96
C GLY A 205 -52.08 -38.95 25.12
N ARG A 206 -51.92 -40.27 25.32
CA ARG A 206 -52.83 -41.31 24.83
C ARG A 206 -54.25 -41.01 25.34
N GLU A 207 -55.26 -41.00 24.47
CA GLU A 207 -56.55 -41.64 24.73
C GLU A 207 -57.52 -41.64 23.51
N ARG A 208 -57.75 -42.86 22.99
CA ARG A 208 -59.00 -43.44 22.45
C ARG A 208 -59.74 -42.77 21.29
N CYS A 209 -59.71 -43.47 20.14
CA CYS A 209 -60.71 -43.41 19.08
C CYS A 209 -62.11 -43.80 19.60
N ARG A 210 -63.13 -42.96 19.32
CA ARG A 210 -64.53 -43.37 19.18
C ARG A 210 -65.17 -42.58 18.02
N HIS A 211 -65.68 -43.31 17.04
CA HIS A 211 -66.64 -42.81 16.06
C HIS A 211 -68.03 -42.72 16.72
N PRO A 212 -68.83 -41.67 16.47
CA PRO A 212 -70.28 -41.75 16.62
C PRO A 212 -70.93 -42.12 15.29
N ASP A 213 -71.85 -43.08 15.36
CA ASP A 213 -72.85 -43.36 14.33
C ASP A 213 -73.78 -42.16 14.15
N LEU A 214 -74.09 -41.82 12.89
CA LEU A 214 -75.43 -41.57 12.34
C LEU A 214 -75.32 -41.51 10.80
#